data_AF-A0A1E2SHG7-F1
#
_entry.id   AF-A0A1E2SHG7-F1
#
_cell.length_a   1.000
_cell.length_b   1.000
_cell.length_c   1.000
_cell.angle_alpha   90.00
_cell.angle_beta   90.00
_cell.angle_gamma   90.00
#
_symmetry.space_group_name_H-M   'P 1'
#
loop_
_entity.id
_entity.type
_entity.pdbx_description
1 polymer ?
#
loop_
_entity_poly.entity_id
_entity_poly.type
_entity_poly.pdbx_seq_one_letter_code
_entity_poly.pdbx_strand_id
1 'polypeptide(L)'
;MTYVGRNPSLPAEADERRSSLVAVGSGTGTVEETHAQLTAGDGLVLVRDLWSAGGTMVEQPNGAVFRLSPGEQIPVARGARILLGDGVVLETVGLSRGIPAASARAGAGGLHRCAADRVGGVSRMSTSTNRGCRGGRSR
;
A
#
# COMPACT_ATOMS: atom_id res chain seq x y z
N MET A 1 8.35 -5.07 -13.81
CA MET A 1 9.01 -3.75 -13.88
C MET A 1 8.49 -3.02 -15.10
N THR A 2 8.37 -1.70 -15.07
CA THR A 2 7.87 -0.93 -16.19
C THR A 2 8.91 0.10 -16.59
N TYR A 3 9.27 0.16 -17.88
CA TYR A 3 10.21 1.14 -18.41
C TYR A 3 9.45 2.16 -19.25
N VAL A 4 9.71 3.43 -19.00
CA VAL A 4 8.99 4.55 -19.60
C VAL A 4 9.98 5.42 -20.37
N GLY A 5 9.61 5.85 -21.57
CA GLY A 5 10.39 6.81 -22.36
C GLY A 5 9.78 7.04 -23.74
N ARG A 6 10.44 7.82 -24.60
CA ARG A 6 9.91 8.12 -25.94
C ARG A 6 10.00 6.94 -26.91
N ASN A 7 10.96 6.05 -26.70
CA ASN A 7 11.20 4.85 -27.49
C ASN A 7 11.84 3.79 -26.57
N PRO A 8 11.09 3.28 -25.58
CA PRO A 8 11.66 2.53 -24.48
C PRO A 8 12.13 1.15 -24.92
N SER A 9 13.25 0.72 -24.37
CA SER A 9 13.83 -0.61 -24.58
C SER A 9 14.07 -1.30 -23.24
N LEU A 10 14.03 -2.63 -23.23
CA LEU A 10 14.42 -3.40 -22.05
C LEU A 10 15.94 -3.42 -21.92
N PRO A 11 16.50 -3.18 -20.72
CA PRO A 11 17.91 -3.44 -20.48
C PRO A 11 18.19 -4.94 -20.54
N ALA A 12 19.45 -5.31 -20.81
CA ALA A 12 19.85 -6.70 -21.05
C ALA A 12 19.52 -7.64 -19.88
N GLU A 13 19.52 -7.12 -18.66
CA GLU A 13 19.27 -7.88 -17.43
C GLU A 13 17.78 -7.98 -17.08
N ALA A 14 16.89 -7.31 -17.82
CA ALA A 14 15.46 -7.35 -17.55
C ALA A 14 14.83 -8.67 -17.97
N ASP A 15 13.93 -9.18 -17.14
CA ASP A 15 13.07 -10.31 -17.50
C ASP A 15 11.93 -9.81 -18.39
N GLU A 16 11.97 -10.16 -19.67
CA GLU A 16 10.96 -9.77 -20.67
C GLU A 16 9.54 -10.18 -20.27
N ARG A 17 9.35 -11.34 -19.62
CA ARG A 17 8.02 -11.83 -19.22
C ARG A 17 7.43 -11.06 -18.06
N ARG A 18 8.27 -10.41 -17.26
CA ARG A 18 7.87 -9.63 -16.07
C ARG A 18 8.03 -8.13 -16.27
N SER A 19 8.36 -7.71 -17.49
CA SER A 19 8.62 -6.31 -17.82
C SER A 19 7.61 -5.76 -18.81
N SER A 20 7.41 -4.45 -18.77
CA SER A 20 6.51 -3.75 -19.67
C SER A 20 7.17 -2.46 -20.14
N LEU A 21 6.88 -2.08 -21.38
CA LEU A 21 7.40 -0.87 -22.01
C LEU A 21 6.23 0.10 -22.21
N VAL A 22 6.42 1.36 -21.82
CA VAL A 22 5.41 2.41 -21.96
C VAL A 22 6.03 3.57 -22.72
N ALA A 23 5.61 3.70 -23.99
CA ALA A 23 6.01 4.82 -24.82
C ALA A 23 5.21 6.08 -24.47
N VAL A 24 5.88 7.22 -24.35
CA VAL A 24 5.26 8.54 -24.14
C VAL A 24 5.61 9.49 -25.27
N GLY A 25 4.71 10.43 -25.56
CA GLY A 25 4.98 11.48 -26.55
C GLY A 25 6.11 12.40 -26.06
N SER A 26 7.06 12.71 -26.93
CA SER A 26 8.19 13.60 -26.66
C SER A 26 8.37 14.50 -27.88
N GLY A 27 7.66 15.63 -27.88
CA GLY A 27 7.61 16.53 -29.04
C GLY A 27 8.91 17.30 -29.27
N THR A 28 9.67 17.57 -28.21
CA THR A 28 10.96 18.28 -28.29
C THR A 28 12.15 17.37 -28.01
N GLY A 29 11.89 16.14 -27.56
CA GLY A 29 12.92 15.12 -27.36
C GLY A 29 13.56 15.16 -25.97
N THR A 30 12.99 15.90 -25.02
CA THR A 30 13.54 15.99 -23.66
C THR A 30 13.24 14.75 -22.81
N VAL A 31 12.27 13.93 -23.23
CA VAL A 31 12.12 12.57 -22.70
C VAL A 31 13.05 11.63 -23.48
N GLU A 32 14.04 11.08 -22.79
CA GLU A 32 14.94 10.03 -23.30
C GLU A 32 14.22 8.78 -23.84
N GLU A 33 14.93 7.99 -24.65
CA GLU A 33 14.42 6.72 -25.21
C GLU A 33 13.88 5.81 -24.11
N THR A 34 14.70 5.53 -23.10
CA THR A 34 14.29 4.86 -21.85
C THR A 34 14.66 5.77 -20.68
N HIS A 35 13.69 6.50 -20.16
CA HIS A 35 13.90 7.62 -19.23
C HIS A 35 13.81 7.19 -17.76
N ALA A 36 12.82 6.38 -17.41
CA ALA A 36 12.57 5.98 -16.03
C ALA A 36 12.18 4.51 -15.93
N GLN A 37 12.53 3.88 -14.82
CA GLN A 37 12.08 2.56 -14.42
C GLN A 37 11.13 2.68 -13.23
N LEU A 38 9.98 2.02 -13.33
CA LEU A 38 9.01 1.88 -12.27
C LEU A 38 8.99 0.43 -11.76
N THR A 39 9.08 0.28 -10.44
CA THR A 39 8.93 -1.02 -9.78
C THR A 39 7.82 -0.95 -8.76
N ALA A 40 6.71 -1.64 -9.02
CA ALA A 40 5.61 -1.76 -8.07
C ALA A 40 5.87 -2.93 -7.11
N GLY A 41 5.68 -2.70 -5.81
CA GLY A 41 5.80 -3.72 -4.76
C GLY A 41 5.17 -3.23 -3.47
N ASP A 42 4.57 -4.12 -2.67
CA ASP A 42 4.10 -3.83 -1.30
C ASP A 42 3.27 -2.55 -1.11
N GLY A 43 2.46 -2.19 -2.10
CA GLY A 43 1.57 -1.02 -2.05
C GLY A 43 2.25 0.34 -2.33
N LEU A 44 3.53 0.33 -2.70
CA LEU A 44 4.26 1.50 -3.17
C LEU A 44 4.83 1.27 -4.59
N VAL A 45 5.23 2.37 -5.22
CA VAL A 45 5.99 2.34 -6.47
C VAL A 45 7.37 2.91 -6.19
N LEU A 46 8.40 2.32 -6.76
CA LEU A 46 9.75 2.88 -6.78
C LEU A 46 9.98 3.47 -8.16
N VAL A 47 10.44 4.71 -8.21
CA VAL A 47 10.83 5.39 -9.45
C VAL A 47 12.34 5.52 -9.45
N ARG A 48 12.95 5.09 -10.53
CA ARG A 48 14.38 5.25 -10.79
C ARG A 48 14.61 6.03 -12.07
N ASP A 49 15.43 7.07 -11.99
CA ASP A 49 15.90 7.80 -13.17
C ASP A 49 16.97 6.96 -13.90
N LEU A 50 16.82 6.79 -15.21
CA LEU A 50 17.75 5.99 -16.02
C LEU A 50 18.77 6.89 -16.74
N TRP A 51 19.42 7.76 -15.96
CA TRP A 51 20.42 8.72 -16.44
C TRP A 51 19.87 9.69 -17.47
N SER A 52 18.69 10.25 -17.20
CA SER A 52 18.10 11.24 -18.08
C SER A 52 18.84 12.58 -18.00
N ALA A 53 19.00 13.27 -19.14
CA ALA A 53 19.67 14.58 -19.16
C ALA A 53 18.82 15.67 -18.47
N GLY A 54 17.50 15.59 -18.60
CA GLY A 54 16.55 16.51 -17.95
C GLY A 54 16.33 16.24 -16.46
N GLY A 55 16.62 15.01 -16.02
CA GLY A 55 16.27 14.49 -14.70
C GLY A 55 14.78 14.12 -14.59
N THR A 56 14.47 13.34 -13.56
CA THR A 56 13.10 12.99 -13.18
C THR A 56 12.69 13.80 -11.96
N MET A 57 11.49 14.39 -11.96
CA MET A 57 10.94 15.08 -10.78
C MET A 57 9.72 14.35 -10.23
N VAL A 58 9.60 14.31 -8.92
CA VAL A 58 8.53 13.63 -8.20
C VAL A 58 7.88 14.59 -7.24
N GLU A 59 6.58 14.79 -7.39
CA GLU A 59 5.74 15.54 -6.46
C GLU A 59 4.92 14.54 -5.64
N GLN A 60 5.18 14.47 -4.35
CA GLN A 60 4.43 13.65 -3.41
C GLN A 60 3.07 14.30 -3.09
N PRO A 61 2.06 13.53 -2.68
CA PRO A 61 0.73 14.05 -2.33
C PRO A 61 0.74 15.05 -1.16
N ASN A 62 1.77 15.00 -0.31
CA ASN A 62 1.94 15.91 0.82
C ASN A 62 2.61 17.25 0.41
N GLY A 63 2.86 17.46 -0.89
CA GLY A 63 3.50 18.66 -1.43
C GLY A 63 5.03 18.62 -1.44
N ALA A 64 5.67 17.56 -0.95
CA ALA A 64 7.11 17.41 -1.05
C ALA A 64 7.53 17.15 -2.50
N VAL A 65 8.55 17.87 -2.98
CA VAL A 65 9.06 17.74 -4.34
C VAL A 65 10.50 17.24 -4.30
N PHE A 66 10.80 16.19 -5.07
CA PHE A 66 12.10 15.56 -5.15
C PHE A 66 12.56 15.56 -6.60
N ARG A 67 13.79 16.04 -6.84
CA ARG A 67 14.45 15.88 -8.13
C ARG A 67 15.47 14.76 -8.01
N LEU A 68 15.28 13.72 -8.82
CA LEU A 68 16.18 12.57 -8.84
C LEU A 68 17.45 12.92 -9.61
N SER A 69 18.58 12.58 -9.03
CA SER A 69 19.87 12.53 -9.70
C SER A 69 19.93 11.33 -10.65
N PRO A 70 20.81 11.34 -11.67
CA PRO A 70 21.00 10.21 -12.56
C PRO A 70 21.22 8.89 -11.81
N GLY A 71 20.38 7.89 -12.08
CA GLY A 71 20.45 6.57 -11.45
C GLY A 71 19.82 6.47 -10.05
N GLU A 72 19.41 7.60 -9.46
CA GLU A 72 18.76 7.67 -8.15
C GLU A 72 17.38 7.01 -8.19
N GLN A 73 16.99 6.42 -7.07
CA GLN A 73 15.70 5.76 -6.90
C GLN A 73 15.04 6.20 -5.61
N ILE A 74 13.76 6.57 -5.69
CA ILE A 74 12.96 6.94 -4.51
C ILE A 74 11.60 6.24 -4.50
N PRO A 75 11.01 6.04 -3.31
CA PRO A 75 9.62 5.62 -3.21
C PRO A 75 8.65 6.77 -3.56
N VAL A 76 7.60 6.42 -4.30
CA VAL A 76 6.45 7.28 -4.60
C VAL A 76 5.20 6.72 -3.95
N ALA A 77 4.55 7.58 -3.16
CA ALA A 77 3.26 7.28 -2.57
C ALA A 77 2.15 7.35 -3.63
N ARG A 78 1.03 6.68 -3.35
CA ARG A 78 -0.19 6.82 -4.14
C ARG A 78 -0.61 8.30 -4.24
N GLY A 79 -0.96 8.74 -5.45
CA GLY A 79 -1.35 10.10 -5.77
C GLY A 79 -0.16 11.01 -6.07
N ALA A 80 1.07 10.48 -6.03
CA ALA A 80 2.25 11.21 -6.47
C ALA A 80 2.24 11.40 -7.99
N ARG A 81 2.79 12.53 -8.42
CA ARG A 81 3.02 12.87 -9.83
C ARG A 81 4.50 12.73 -10.14
N ILE A 82 4.83 12.01 -11.20
CA ILE A 82 6.19 11.85 -11.71
C ILE A 82 6.27 12.62 -13.01
N LEU A 83 7.05 13.69 -13.01
CA LEU A 83 7.24 14.58 -14.14
C LEU A 83 8.50 14.15 -14.88
N LEU A 84 8.31 13.84 -16.16
CA LEU A 84 9.38 13.64 -17.12
C LEU A 84 9.47 14.88 -18.02
N GLY A 85 10.46 14.91 -18.91
CA GLY A 85 10.56 15.94 -19.95
C GLY A 85 9.27 16.15 -20.76
N ASP A 86 9.20 17.26 -21.49
CA ASP A 86 8.09 17.60 -22.40
C ASP A 86 6.70 17.66 -21.74
N GLY A 87 6.66 17.93 -20.44
CA GLY A 87 5.40 18.01 -19.69
C GLY A 87 4.71 16.66 -19.53
N VAL A 88 5.41 15.54 -19.77
CA VAL A 88 4.88 14.21 -19.51
C VAL A 88 4.75 14.02 -18.01
N VAL A 89 3.54 13.65 -17.57
CA VAL A 89 3.24 13.39 -16.16
C VAL A 89 2.66 12.00 -16.01
N LEU A 90 3.30 11.19 -15.16
CA LEU A 90 2.76 9.90 -14.73
C LEU A 90 2.15 10.09 -13.35
N GLU A 91 0.90 9.66 -13.17
CA GLU A 91 0.24 9.68 -11.87
C GLU A 91 0.19 8.28 -11.27
N THR A 92 0.62 8.16 -10.02
CA THR A 92 0.55 6.90 -9.28
C THR A 92 -0.85 6.69 -8.70
N VAL A 93 -1.75 6.13 -9.50
CA VAL A 93 -3.05 5.73 -8.99
C VAL A 93 -2.92 4.43 -8.20
N GLY A 94 -3.50 4.38 -7.00
CA GLY A 94 -3.62 3.13 -6.29
C GLY A 94 -4.83 2.36 -6.82
N LEU A 95 -4.73 1.04 -6.82
CA LEU A 95 -5.90 0.22 -7.07
C LEU A 95 -6.90 0.47 -5.94
N SER A 96 -7.99 1.18 -6.22
CA SER A 96 -9.22 0.97 -5.48
C SER A 96 -9.68 -0.44 -5.86
N ARG A 97 -9.19 -1.47 -5.16
CA ARG A 97 -10.03 -2.66 -5.00
C ARG A 97 -11.26 -2.15 -4.28
N GLY A 98 -12.33 -1.89 -5.03
CA GLY A 98 -13.65 -1.74 -4.45
C GLY A 98 -13.91 -3.02 -3.66
N ILE A 99 -13.73 -2.94 -2.34
CA ILE A 99 -14.28 -3.94 -1.44
C ILE A 99 -15.78 -3.64 -1.49
N PRO A 100 -16.67 -4.51 -2.02
CA PRO A 100 -18.08 -4.36 -1.74
C PRO A 100 -18.23 -4.42 -0.21
N ALA A 101 -18.74 -3.35 0.38
CA ALA A 101 -19.06 -3.33 1.79
C ALA A 101 -20.00 -4.53 2.09
N ALA A 102 -19.56 -5.37 3.02
CA ALA A 102 -20.31 -6.43 3.69
C ALA A 102 -20.77 -7.65 2.86
N SER A 103 -19.98 -8.73 2.97
CA SER A 103 -20.51 -10.07 3.26
C SER A 103 -20.07 -10.49 4.67
N ALA A 104 -20.43 -9.70 5.67
CA ALA A 104 -20.52 -10.22 7.04
C ALA A 104 -21.83 -11.00 7.11
N ARG A 105 -21.79 -12.28 6.70
CA ARG A 105 -22.86 -13.21 7.06
C ARG A 105 -22.92 -13.23 8.59
N ALA A 106 -24.06 -12.80 9.11
CA ALA A 106 -24.44 -12.99 10.49
C ALA A 106 -24.36 -14.49 10.81
N GLY A 107 -23.31 -14.89 11.53
CA GLY A 107 -23.25 -16.15 12.24
C GLY A 107 -23.83 -15.92 13.63
N ALA A 108 -25.09 -16.29 13.80
CA ALA A 108 -25.74 -16.37 15.10
C ALA A 108 -24.97 -17.36 16.01
N GLY A 109 -24.34 -16.85 17.07
CA GLY A 109 -23.78 -17.63 18.17
C GLY A 109 -24.37 -17.11 19.48
N GLY A 110 -25.27 -17.89 20.08
CA GLY A 110 -26.19 -17.48 21.13
C GLY A 110 -25.53 -16.93 22.40
N LEU A 111 -26.03 -15.78 22.84
CA LEU A 111 -25.85 -15.26 24.19
C LEU A 111 -26.67 -16.14 25.16
N HIS A 112 -26.02 -17.05 25.89
CA HIS A 112 -26.60 -17.61 27.10
C HIS A 112 -26.73 -16.50 28.14
N ARG A 113 -27.92 -15.89 28.21
CA ARG A 113 -28.30 -15.02 29.33
C ARG A 113 -28.56 -15.89 30.55
N CYS A 114 -27.65 -15.91 31.51
CA CYS A 114 -28.02 -16.24 32.88
C CYS A 114 -28.65 -15.00 33.50
N ALA A 115 -29.97 -15.02 33.61
CA ALA A 115 -30.74 -14.08 34.40
C ALA A 115 -30.45 -14.32 35.89
N ALA A 116 -30.08 -13.27 36.62
CA ALA A 116 -30.14 -13.26 38.07
C ALA A 116 -31.44 -12.56 38.47
N ASP A 117 -32.41 -13.36 38.94
CA ASP A 117 -33.64 -12.86 39.53
C ASP A 117 -33.33 -12.02 40.77
N ARG A 118 -33.88 -10.80 40.79
CA ARG A 118 -34.03 -10.05 42.04
C ARG A 118 -35.22 -10.64 42.78
N VAL A 119 -34.95 -11.26 43.92
CA VAL A 119 -35.97 -11.40 44.98
C VAL A 119 -35.49 -10.64 46.21
N GLY A 120 -36.42 -9.87 46.77
CA GLY A 120 -36.26 -8.97 47.91
C GLY A 120 -35.71 -9.66 49.16
N GLY A 121 -35.14 -8.82 50.03
CA GLY A 121 -34.30 -9.21 51.14
C GLY A 121 -34.97 -10.03 52.23
N VAL A 122 -34.13 -10.69 53.05
CA VAL A 122 -33.95 -10.40 54.49
C VAL A 122 -32.52 -10.80 54.86
N SER A 123 -31.86 -9.99 55.69
CA SER A 123 -30.57 -10.27 56.32
C SER A 123 -30.53 -11.63 57.03
N ARG A 124 -29.40 -12.34 56.92
CA ARG A 124 -28.77 -13.08 58.02
C ARG A 124 -27.32 -13.46 57.67
N MET A 125 -26.40 -13.06 58.55
CA MET A 125 -25.03 -13.53 58.62
C MET A 125 -24.98 -15.07 58.67
N SER A 126 -24.11 -15.67 57.87
CA SER A 126 -23.59 -17.00 58.13
C SER A 126 -22.20 -17.13 57.51
N THR A 127 -21.21 -17.20 58.39
CA THR A 127 -19.84 -17.61 58.15
C THR A 127 -19.83 -19.06 57.66
N SER A 128 -19.28 -19.31 56.47
CA SER A 128 -18.98 -20.67 56.01
C SER A 128 -17.81 -20.68 55.03
N THR A 129 -16.62 -20.83 55.62
CA THR A 129 -15.48 -21.63 55.15
C THR A 129 -15.13 -21.61 53.65
N ASN A 130 -14.07 -20.85 53.38
CA ASN A 130 -13.19 -20.92 52.22
C ASN A 130 -12.84 -22.37 51.85
N ARG A 131 -13.29 -22.84 50.68
CA ARG A 131 -12.84 -24.10 50.08
C ARG A 131 -12.49 -23.84 48.61
N GLY A 132 -11.20 -23.92 48.32
CA GLY A 132 -10.59 -23.49 47.08
C GLY A 132 -10.98 -24.31 45.85
N CYS A 133 -10.83 -23.68 44.70
CA CYS A 133 -10.77 -24.34 43.40
C CYS A 133 -9.44 -23.96 42.75
N ARG A 134 -8.51 -24.92 42.71
CA ARG A 134 -7.27 -24.86 41.92
C ARG A 134 -7.66 -25.03 40.44
N GLY A 135 -7.47 -23.99 39.64
CA GLY A 135 -7.45 -24.09 38.17
C GLY A 135 -6.03 -24.38 37.69
N GLY A 136 -5.78 -25.62 37.24
CA GLY A 136 -4.53 -26.05 36.65
C GLY A 136 -4.29 -25.40 35.27
N ARG A 137 -3.04 -25.03 35.01
CA ARG A 137 -2.56 -24.64 33.67
C ARG A 137 -2.08 -25.90 32.97
N SER A 138 -2.71 -26.23 31.84
CA SER A 138 -2.13 -27.13 30.85
C SER A 138 -1.07 -26.38 30.05
N ARG A 139 -0.02 -27.11 29.71
CA ARG A 139 1.17 -26.68 28.93
C ARG A 139 0.82 -26.34 27.50
#